data_AF-A0A660T8B3-F1
#
_entry.id   AF-A0A660T8B3-F1
#
_cell.length_a   1.000
_cell.length_b   1.000
_cell.length_c   1.000
_cell.angle_alpha   90.00
_cell.angle_beta   90.00
_cell.angle_gamma   90.00
#
_symmetry.space_group_name_H-M   'P 1'
#
loop_
_entity.id
_entity.type
_entity.pdbx_description
1 polymer ?
#
loop_
_entity_poly.entity_id
_entity_poly.type
_entity_poly.pdbx_seq_one_letter_code
_entity_poly.pdbx_strand_id
1 'polypeptide(L)'
;YTRDSKWKGDFNGVLKSRIQAFFTSLLSRQLDSAVKGVANLDRDVTIEEMLDSCEPYIGRDYDGDPPIAIGTAARLAPTGIAGVVNILPFMCAPGTIINSVSPSFRKDNNNLPWINIDYDGQDDTGIETRLEAFMYQASEYSKHISNKPSAEKILRSSEKAEILGKH
;
A
#
# COMPACT_ATOMS: atom_id res chain seq x y z
N TYR A 1 -16.65 4.04 8.22
CA TYR A 1 -17.45 4.36 9.43
C TYR A 1 -17.75 5.86 9.61
N THR A 2 -16.77 6.73 9.93
CA THR A 2 -17.05 8.18 10.10
C THR A 2 -17.66 8.82 8.86
N ARG A 3 -17.17 8.43 7.67
CA ARG A 3 -17.73 8.83 6.37
C ARG A 3 -19.21 8.43 6.24
N ASP A 4 -19.52 7.16 6.50
CA ASP A 4 -20.86 6.61 6.31
C ASP A 4 -21.87 7.22 7.29
N SER A 5 -21.43 7.48 8.53
CA SER A 5 -22.24 8.22 9.53
C SER A 5 -22.48 9.67 9.12
N LYS A 6 -21.47 10.36 8.54
CA LYS A 6 -21.67 11.70 7.98
C LYS A 6 -22.65 11.70 6.80
N TRP A 7 -22.51 10.75 5.87
CA TRP A 7 -23.42 10.59 4.72
C TRP A 7 -24.87 10.33 5.15
N LYS A 8 -25.07 9.59 6.25
CA LYS A 8 -26.39 9.29 6.80
C LYS A 8 -26.95 10.36 7.75
N GLY A 9 -26.19 11.42 8.04
CA GLY A 9 -26.58 12.46 9.01
C GLY A 9 -26.60 11.98 10.47
N ASP A 10 -25.90 10.89 10.78
CA ASP A 10 -25.87 10.28 12.12
C ASP A 10 -24.74 10.86 12.98
N PHE A 11 -25.08 11.88 13.79
CA PHE A 11 -24.14 12.54 14.69
C PHE A 11 -23.59 11.61 15.79
N ASN A 12 -24.40 10.68 16.29
CA ASN A 12 -23.97 9.70 17.31
C ASN A 12 -22.93 8.76 16.72
N GLY A 13 -23.13 8.33 15.47
CA GLY A 13 -22.16 7.52 14.72
C GLY A 13 -20.83 8.23 14.51
N VAL A 14 -20.84 9.54 14.21
CA VAL A 14 -19.61 10.34 14.04
C VAL A 14 -18.84 10.49 15.36
N LEU A 15 -19.53 10.69 16.48
CA LEU A 15 -18.87 10.76 17.79
C LEU A 15 -18.28 9.40 18.18
N LYS A 16 -19.06 8.33 18.02
CA LYS A 16 -18.62 6.96 18.31
C LYS A 16 -17.40 6.58 17.48
N SER A 17 -17.38 6.90 16.19
CA SER A 17 -16.27 6.55 15.31
C SER A 17 -14.99 7.31 15.66
N ARG A 18 -15.10 8.57 16.12
CA ARG A 18 -13.95 9.33 16.62
C ARG A 18 -13.37 8.73 17.90
N ILE A 19 -14.23 8.33 18.83
CA ILE A 19 -13.81 7.66 20.06
C ILE A 19 -13.13 6.34 19.73
N GLN A 20 -13.73 5.53 18.85
CA GLN A 20 -13.18 4.25 18.41
C GLN A 20 -11.81 4.44 17.75
N ALA A 21 -11.66 5.41 16.85
CA ALA A 21 -10.38 5.71 16.20
C ALA A 21 -9.31 6.10 17.23
N PHE A 22 -9.67 6.91 18.23
CA PHE A 22 -8.75 7.28 19.31
C PHE A 22 -8.28 6.04 20.10
N PHE A 23 -9.19 5.18 20.54
CA PHE A 23 -8.82 3.98 21.28
C PHE A 23 -8.01 2.99 20.44
N THR A 24 -8.36 2.79 19.17
CA THR A 24 -7.58 1.97 18.24
C THR A 24 -6.15 2.51 18.11
N SER A 25 -5.99 3.82 17.90
CA SER A 25 -4.66 4.44 17.79
C SER A 25 -3.81 4.26 19.06
N LEU A 26 -4.44 4.22 20.23
CA LEU A 26 -3.75 4.01 21.50
C LEU A 26 -3.32 2.55 21.69
N LEU A 27 -4.20 1.60 21.36
CA LEU A 27 -3.94 0.17 21.44
C LEU A 27 -2.89 -0.29 20.41
N SER A 28 -2.93 0.24 19.19
CA SER A 28 -1.97 -0.11 18.14
C SER A 28 -0.54 0.16 18.55
N ARG A 29 -0.27 1.26 19.28
CA ARG A 29 1.09 1.60 19.77
C ARG A 29 1.70 0.52 20.67
N GLN A 30 0.88 -0.20 21.45
CA GLN A 30 1.36 -1.31 22.28
C GLN A 30 1.70 -2.53 21.42
N LEU A 31 0.90 -2.77 20.37
CA LEU A 31 1.19 -3.81 19.38
C LEU A 31 2.50 -3.48 18.65
N ASP A 32 2.66 -2.25 18.15
CA ASP A 32 3.85 -1.80 17.43
C ASP A 32 5.11 -2.03 18.27
N SER A 33 5.06 -1.70 19.57
CA SER A 33 6.18 -1.92 20.48
C SER A 33 6.51 -3.40 20.69
N ALA A 34 5.51 -4.29 20.62
CA ALA A 34 5.70 -5.73 20.77
C ALA A 34 6.30 -6.38 19.51
N VAL A 35 5.98 -5.85 18.31
CA VAL A 35 6.51 -6.36 17.04
C VAL A 35 7.75 -5.62 16.53
N LYS A 36 8.13 -4.48 17.12
CA LYS A 36 9.25 -3.64 16.67
C LYS A 36 10.60 -4.35 16.53
N GLY A 37 10.82 -5.43 17.30
CA GLY A 37 12.04 -6.24 17.24
C GLY A 37 12.01 -7.36 16.20
N VAL A 38 10.85 -7.62 15.59
CA VAL A 38 10.59 -8.77 14.70
C VAL A 38 10.11 -8.34 13.31
N ALA A 39 9.42 -7.19 13.23
CA ALA A 39 8.93 -6.59 12.00
C ALA A 39 9.67 -5.26 11.74
N ASN A 40 10.12 -5.06 10.49
CA ASN A 40 10.71 -3.79 10.08
C ASN A 40 9.59 -2.77 9.83
N LEU A 41 9.38 -1.88 10.79
CA LEU A 41 8.37 -0.82 10.74
C LEU A 41 8.83 0.44 9.99
N ASP A 42 10.05 0.48 9.43
CA ASP A 42 10.58 1.70 8.77
C ASP A 42 9.81 2.06 7.48
N ARG A 43 8.97 1.15 6.98
CA ARG A 43 8.11 1.32 5.81
C ARG A 43 6.63 1.13 6.14
N ASP A 44 6.26 1.35 7.39
CA ASP A 44 4.84 1.30 7.75
C ASP A 44 4.09 2.43 7.03
N VAL A 45 2.89 2.13 6.55
CA VAL A 45 2.06 3.06 5.80
C VAL A 45 0.76 3.23 6.58
N THR A 46 0.35 4.47 6.83
CA THR A 46 -0.92 4.72 7.51
C THR A 46 -2.09 4.45 6.58
N ILE A 47 -3.26 4.11 7.14
CA ILE A 47 -4.47 3.87 6.34
C ILE A 47 -4.81 5.11 5.51
N GLU A 48 -4.68 6.30 6.09
CA GLU A 48 -4.91 7.56 5.40
C GLU A 48 -3.99 7.73 4.19
N GLU A 49 -2.69 7.44 4.33
CA GLU A 49 -1.75 7.47 3.22
C GLU A 49 -2.08 6.42 2.15
N MET A 50 -2.53 5.22 2.53
CA MET A 50 -2.99 4.21 1.56
C MET A 50 -4.17 4.74 0.76
N LEU A 51 -5.21 5.23 1.45
CA LEU A 51 -6.43 5.71 0.81
C LEU A 51 -6.17 6.94 -0.08
N ASP A 52 -5.30 7.85 0.33
CA ASP A 52 -4.98 9.03 -0.50
C ASP A 52 -4.08 8.66 -1.69
N SER A 53 -3.19 7.66 -1.54
CA SER A 53 -2.28 7.24 -2.61
C SER A 53 -2.94 6.34 -3.66
N CYS A 54 -4.09 5.74 -3.39
CA CYS A 54 -4.76 4.84 -4.33
C CYS A 54 -5.62 5.55 -5.38
N GLU A 55 -6.02 6.80 -5.13
CA GLU A 55 -7.00 7.59 -5.91
C GLU A 55 -6.78 7.56 -7.45
N PRO A 56 -5.54 7.58 -7.98
CA PRO A 56 -5.32 7.51 -9.43
C PRO A 56 -5.80 6.20 -10.09
N TYR A 57 -5.97 5.13 -9.31
CA TYR A 57 -6.29 3.79 -9.79
C TYR A 57 -7.62 3.28 -9.26
N ILE A 58 -7.92 3.57 -7.99
CA ILE A 58 -9.12 3.13 -7.28
C ILE A 58 -9.57 4.28 -6.39
N GLY A 59 -10.84 4.67 -6.48
CA GLY A 59 -11.37 5.74 -5.63
C GLY A 59 -11.21 5.38 -4.16
N ARG A 60 -10.70 6.32 -3.35
CA ARG A 60 -10.46 6.18 -1.91
C ARG A 60 -11.69 5.78 -1.10
N ASP A 61 -12.87 6.05 -1.66
CA ASP A 61 -14.15 5.71 -1.05
C ASP A 61 -14.61 4.28 -1.35
N TYR A 62 -13.87 3.52 -2.15
CA TYR A 62 -14.11 2.10 -2.34
C TYR A 62 -13.91 1.36 -1.01
N ASP A 63 -14.92 0.57 -0.60
CA ASP A 63 -14.82 -0.23 0.60
C ASP A 63 -14.15 -1.58 0.29
N GLY A 64 -13.07 -1.89 0.99
CA GLY A 64 -12.37 -3.18 0.86
C GLY A 64 -10.86 -3.04 0.85
N ASP A 65 -10.18 -4.11 0.49
CA ASP A 65 -8.73 -4.20 0.36
C ASP A 65 -8.12 -3.57 -0.91
N PRO A 66 -8.82 -3.29 -2.04
CA PRO A 66 -8.14 -2.75 -3.21
C PRO A 66 -7.46 -1.38 -3.00
N PRO A 67 -8.11 -0.38 -2.35
CA PRO A 67 -7.45 0.87 -1.96
C PRO A 67 -6.23 0.65 -1.06
N ILE A 68 -6.33 -0.32 -0.14
CA ILE A 68 -5.25 -0.64 0.81
C ILE A 68 -4.05 -1.23 0.06
N ALA A 69 -4.27 -2.22 -0.80
CA ALA A 69 -3.21 -2.88 -1.56
C ALA A 69 -2.51 -1.93 -2.54
N ILE A 70 -3.28 -1.24 -3.39
CA ILE A 70 -2.73 -0.31 -4.39
C ILE A 70 -2.15 0.93 -3.71
N GLY A 71 -2.82 1.47 -2.69
CA GLY A 71 -2.37 2.62 -1.92
C GLY A 71 -1.04 2.38 -1.23
N THR A 72 -0.87 1.21 -0.60
CA THR A 72 0.40 0.81 0.01
C THR A 72 1.51 0.75 -1.04
N ALA A 73 1.25 0.09 -2.18
CA ALA A 73 2.24 0.01 -3.26
C ALA A 73 2.60 1.39 -3.81
N ALA A 74 1.62 2.27 -4.01
CA ALA A 74 1.81 3.65 -4.46
C ALA A 74 2.64 4.48 -3.47
N ARG A 75 2.37 4.33 -2.17
CA ARG A 75 3.10 5.06 -1.12
C ARG A 75 4.54 4.57 -0.98
N LEU A 76 4.78 3.27 -1.21
CA LEU A 76 6.10 2.63 -1.11
C LEU A 76 6.92 2.74 -2.39
N ALA A 77 6.31 2.86 -3.57
CA ALA A 77 7.01 3.04 -4.84
C ALA A 77 8.15 4.07 -4.79
N PRO A 78 7.95 5.31 -4.26
CA PRO A 78 9.01 6.31 -4.21
C PRO A 78 10.08 6.04 -3.12
N THR A 79 9.87 5.06 -2.24
CA THR A 79 10.87 4.64 -1.23
C THR A 79 11.96 3.71 -1.81
N GLY A 80 11.90 3.40 -3.10
CA GLY A 80 12.88 2.57 -3.78
C GLY A 80 12.62 1.06 -3.65
N ILE A 81 11.36 0.64 -3.50
CA ILE A 81 11.02 -0.78 -3.67
C ILE A 81 11.35 -1.24 -5.10
N ALA A 82 11.75 -2.50 -5.23
CA ALA A 82 12.16 -3.08 -6.51
C ALA A 82 11.05 -3.89 -7.21
N GLY A 83 9.92 -4.09 -6.54
CA GLY A 83 8.77 -4.77 -7.10
C GLY A 83 7.66 -4.98 -6.06
N VAL A 84 6.51 -5.44 -6.53
CA VAL A 84 5.33 -5.74 -5.71
C VAL A 84 4.84 -7.15 -6.01
N VAL A 85 4.57 -7.92 -4.96
CA VAL A 85 3.93 -9.23 -5.05
C VAL A 85 2.56 -9.11 -4.41
N ASN A 86 1.52 -9.26 -5.22
CA ASN A 86 0.14 -9.27 -4.77
C ASN A 86 -0.31 -10.74 -4.62
N ILE A 87 -0.56 -11.16 -3.38
CA ILE A 87 -1.01 -12.52 -3.07
C ILE A 87 -2.49 -12.44 -2.69
N LEU A 88 -3.33 -13.13 -3.45
CA LEU A 88 -4.79 -13.03 -3.34
C LEU A 88 -5.41 -14.42 -3.34
N PRO A 89 -6.57 -14.62 -2.67
CA PRO A 89 -7.33 -15.85 -2.83
C PRO A 89 -7.81 -16.00 -4.28
N PHE A 90 -7.83 -17.23 -4.80
CA PHE A 90 -8.33 -17.50 -6.14
C PHE A 90 -9.78 -17.01 -6.34
N MET A 91 -10.05 -16.42 -7.51
CA MET A 91 -11.34 -15.80 -7.86
C MET A 91 -11.86 -14.76 -6.84
N CYS A 92 -10.96 -14.13 -6.07
CA CYS A 92 -11.33 -13.01 -5.21
C CYS A 92 -11.74 -11.81 -6.08
N ALA A 93 -12.98 -11.33 -5.91
CA ALA A 93 -13.48 -10.16 -6.65
C ALA A 93 -12.64 -8.88 -6.40
N PRO A 94 -12.30 -8.52 -5.14
CA PRO A 94 -11.31 -7.46 -4.88
C PRO A 94 -9.96 -7.67 -5.56
N GLY A 95 -9.45 -8.91 -5.55
CA GLY A 95 -8.22 -9.28 -6.24
C GLY A 95 -8.28 -9.02 -7.75
N THR A 96 -9.43 -9.30 -8.38
CA THR A 96 -9.65 -9.01 -9.80
C THR A 96 -9.56 -7.51 -10.11
N ILE A 97 -10.06 -6.67 -9.21
CA ILE A 97 -9.95 -5.20 -9.35
C ILE A 97 -8.48 -4.79 -9.32
N ILE A 98 -7.72 -5.26 -8.33
CA ILE A 98 -6.28 -4.99 -8.21
C ILE A 98 -5.55 -5.44 -9.48
N ASN A 99 -5.83 -6.65 -9.96
CA ASN A 99 -5.24 -7.21 -11.19
C ASN A 99 -5.56 -6.36 -12.42
N SER A 100 -6.76 -5.74 -12.49
CA SER A 100 -7.17 -4.90 -13.61
C SER A 100 -6.41 -3.57 -13.67
N VAL A 101 -6.02 -3.01 -12.52
CA VAL A 101 -5.34 -1.71 -12.43
C VAL A 101 -3.83 -1.81 -12.32
N SER A 102 -3.30 -2.96 -11.89
CA SER A 102 -1.85 -3.16 -11.73
C SER A 102 -1.04 -2.83 -12.98
N PRO A 103 -1.46 -3.12 -14.24
CA PRO A 103 -0.68 -2.73 -15.43
C PRO A 103 -0.51 -1.21 -15.57
N SER A 104 -1.56 -0.43 -15.30
CA SER A 104 -1.49 1.04 -15.31
C SER A 104 -0.56 1.54 -14.21
N PHE A 105 -0.71 1.01 -12.99
CA PHE A 105 0.18 1.32 -11.88
C PHE A 105 1.66 1.11 -12.22
N ARG A 106 1.99 -0.05 -12.81
CA ARG A 106 3.38 -0.33 -13.22
C ARG A 106 3.90 0.72 -14.19
N LYS A 107 3.10 1.07 -15.21
CA LYS A 107 3.49 2.02 -16.26
C LYS A 107 3.79 3.40 -15.67
N ASP A 108 2.96 3.85 -14.74
CA ASP A 108 3.10 5.15 -14.09
C ASP A 108 4.29 5.20 -13.12
N ASN A 109 4.73 4.04 -12.62
CA ASN A 109 5.86 3.88 -11.72
C ASN A 109 7.09 3.30 -12.42
N ASN A 110 7.48 3.85 -13.57
CA ASN A 110 8.69 3.47 -14.31
C ASN A 110 8.79 1.98 -14.68
N ASN A 111 7.65 1.32 -14.93
CA ASN A 111 7.55 -0.12 -15.14
C ASN A 111 8.00 -0.97 -13.93
N LEU A 112 7.73 -0.50 -12.71
CA LEU A 112 7.96 -1.26 -11.48
C LEU A 112 7.45 -2.72 -11.66
N PRO A 113 8.30 -3.73 -11.41
CA PRO A 113 7.89 -5.13 -11.49
C PRO A 113 6.71 -5.43 -10.55
N TRP A 114 5.73 -6.16 -11.06
CA TRP A 114 4.55 -6.55 -10.31
C TRP A 114 4.13 -7.95 -10.73
N ILE A 115 3.77 -8.80 -9.77
CA ILE A 115 3.19 -10.13 -10.01
C ILE A 115 1.94 -10.33 -9.16
N ASN A 116 0.91 -10.93 -9.75
CA ASN A 116 -0.29 -11.39 -9.05
C ASN A 116 -0.21 -12.91 -8.90
N ILE A 117 -0.40 -13.39 -7.67
CA ILE A 117 -0.38 -14.81 -7.31
C ILE A 117 -1.72 -15.14 -6.69
N ASP A 118 -2.53 -15.86 -7.47
CA ASP A 118 -3.81 -16.38 -7.02
C ASP A 118 -3.55 -17.69 -6.28
N TYR A 119 -3.89 -17.76 -5.01
CA TYR A 119 -3.69 -18.93 -4.16
C TYR A 119 -5.02 -19.62 -3.86
N ASP A 120 -5.12 -20.91 -4.21
CA ASP A 120 -6.27 -21.79 -3.94
C ASP A 120 -5.91 -22.99 -3.05
N GLY A 121 -4.65 -23.09 -2.61
CA GLY A 121 -4.15 -24.21 -1.82
C GLY A 121 -3.82 -25.47 -2.64
N GLN A 122 -3.87 -25.42 -3.97
CA GLN A 122 -3.39 -26.48 -4.85
C GLN A 122 -1.95 -26.19 -5.33
N ASP A 123 -1.25 -27.24 -5.75
CA ASP A 123 0.06 -27.09 -6.39
C ASP A 123 -0.12 -26.51 -7.80
N ASP A 124 0.37 -25.30 -8.01
CA ASP A 124 0.51 -24.67 -9.32
C ASP A 124 1.97 -24.75 -9.78
N THR A 125 2.21 -25.64 -10.74
CA THR A 125 3.54 -25.90 -11.31
C THR A 125 4.14 -24.68 -12.02
N GLY A 126 3.34 -23.67 -12.36
CA GLY A 126 3.79 -22.44 -13.01
C GLY A 126 4.17 -21.31 -12.04
N ILE A 127 3.88 -21.41 -10.73
CA ILE A 127 4.21 -20.34 -9.77
C ILE A 127 5.72 -20.15 -9.68
N GLU A 128 6.49 -21.23 -9.60
CA GLU A 128 7.96 -21.18 -9.45
C GLU A 128 8.60 -20.41 -10.61
N THR A 129 8.33 -20.81 -11.86
CA THR A 129 8.88 -20.11 -13.05
C THR A 129 8.43 -18.65 -13.14
N ARG A 130 7.18 -18.33 -12.78
CA ARG A 130 6.71 -16.94 -12.76
C ARG A 130 7.42 -16.10 -11.69
N LEU A 131 7.65 -16.68 -10.51
CA LEU A 131 8.42 -16.05 -9.45
C LEU A 131 9.88 -15.84 -9.85
N GLU A 132 10.52 -16.82 -10.48
CA GLU A 132 11.89 -16.68 -11.01
C GLU A 132 11.98 -15.51 -12.00
N ALA A 133 11.04 -15.42 -12.95
CA ALA A 133 10.97 -14.32 -13.90
C ALA A 133 10.73 -12.97 -13.22
N PHE A 134 9.85 -12.92 -12.20
CA PHE A 134 9.62 -11.71 -11.40
C PHE A 134 10.89 -11.28 -10.65
N MET A 135 11.57 -12.22 -9.99
CA MET A 135 12.79 -11.94 -9.23
C MET A 135 13.92 -11.43 -10.14
N TYR A 136 14.03 -11.98 -11.35
CA TYR A 136 14.93 -11.46 -12.37
C TYR A 136 14.60 -10.01 -12.73
N GLN A 137 13.32 -9.70 -13.02
CA GLN A 137 12.88 -8.34 -13.34
C GLN A 137 13.11 -7.36 -12.18
N ALA A 138 12.82 -7.77 -10.95
CA ALA A 138 13.04 -6.96 -9.74
C ALA A 138 14.53 -6.67 -9.51
N SER A 139 15.39 -7.66 -9.73
CA SER A 139 16.85 -7.50 -9.63
C SER A 139 17.38 -6.48 -10.65
N GLU A 140 16.98 -6.61 -11.92
CA GLU A 140 17.37 -5.65 -12.97
C GLU A 140 16.83 -4.25 -12.68
N TYR A 141 15.55 -4.14 -12.28
CA TYR A 141 14.94 -2.87 -11.91
C TYR A 141 15.69 -2.20 -10.75
N SER A 142 16.05 -2.95 -9.70
CA SER A 142 16.81 -2.46 -8.54
C SER A 142 18.16 -1.84 -8.94
N LYS A 143 18.89 -2.49 -9.86
CA LYS A 143 20.16 -1.96 -10.40
C LYS A 143 19.94 -0.64 -11.16
N HIS A 144 18.86 -0.54 -11.93
CA HIS A 144 18.53 0.68 -12.68
C HIS A 144 18.13 1.85 -11.77
N ILE A 145 17.40 1.61 -10.68
CA ILE A 145 16.99 2.69 -9.76
C ILE A 145 18.11 3.11 -8.81
N SER A 146 19.02 2.21 -8.42
CA SER A 146 20.14 2.51 -7.51
C SER A 146 21.17 3.48 -8.13
N ASN A 147 21.19 3.57 -9.46
CA ASN A 147 22.02 4.52 -10.20
C ASN A 147 21.42 5.93 -10.29
N LYS A 148 20.22 6.17 -9.75
CA LYS A 148 19.63 7.51 -9.61
C LYS A 148 19.84 8.03 -8.18
N PRO A 149 20.07 9.35 -7.98
CA PRO A 149 20.16 9.91 -6.64
C PRO A 149 18.86 9.63 -5.88
N SER A 150 18.98 8.96 -4.73
CA SER A 150 17.86 8.37 -3.98
C SER A 150 16.71 9.36 -3.72
N ALA A 151 15.50 8.98 -4.17
CA ALA A 151 14.24 9.70 -3.96
C ALA A 151 13.87 9.87 -2.47
N GLU A 152 14.49 9.08 -1.60
CA GLU A 152 14.42 9.21 -0.14
C GLU A 152 14.92 10.58 0.37
N LYS A 153 15.85 11.20 -0.36
CA LYS A 153 16.33 12.56 -0.08
C LYS A 153 15.32 13.63 -0.49
N ILE A 154 14.45 13.33 -1.46
CA ILE A 154 13.42 14.23 -1.99
C ILE A 154 12.18 14.18 -1.08
N LEU A 155 11.72 12.99 -0.70
CA LEU A 155 10.58 12.81 0.24
C LEU A 155 10.85 13.42 1.62
N ARG A 156 12.05 13.20 2.19
CA ARG A 156 12.45 13.84 3.46
C ARG A 156 12.57 15.37 3.34
N SER A 157 12.78 15.90 2.14
CA SER A 157 12.81 17.34 1.90
C SER A 157 11.41 17.95 1.75
N SER A 158 10.46 17.21 1.16
CA SER A 158 9.06 17.65 1.05
C SER A 158 8.33 17.60 2.41
N GLU A 159 8.52 16.54 3.21
CA GLU A 159 7.97 16.49 4.58
C GLU A 159 8.54 17.61 5.46
N LYS A 160 9.85 17.91 5.36
CA LYS A 160 10.45 19.04 6.08
C LYS A 160 9.90 20.40 5.62
N ALA A 161 9.63 20.58 4.33
CA ALA A 161 9.05 21.82 3.80
C ALA A 161 7.59 22.01 4.26
N GLU A 162 6.83 20.93 4.38
CA GLU A 162 5.43 20.97 4.83
C GLU A 162 5.31 21.23 6.34
N ILE A 163 6.29 20.79 7.13
CA ILE A 163 6.40 21.08 8.57
C ILE A 163 6.87 22.53 8.81
N LEU A 164 7.78 23.07 7.99
CA LEU A 164 8.25 24.45 8.12
C LEU A 164 7.24 25.52 7.63
N GLY A 165 6.27 25.14 6.79
CA GLY A 165 5.23 26.05 6.27
C GLY A 165 3.99 26.22 7.18
N LYS A 166 3.96 25.56 8.35
CA LYS A 166 2.84 25.59 9.31
C LYS A 166 3.10 26.45 10.56
N HIS A 167 4.07 27.37 10.53
CA HIS A 167 4.31 28.37 11.57
C HIS A 167 4.03 29.80 11.11
#